data_AF-A0A971THM0-F1
#
_entry.id   AF-A0A971THM0-F1
#
_cell.length_a   1.000
_cell.length_b   1.000
_cell.length_c   1.000
_cell.angle_alpha   90.00
_cell.angle_beta   90.00
_cell.angle_gamma   90.00
#
_symmetry.space_group_name_H-M   'P 1'
#
loop_
_entity.id
_entity.type
_entity.pdbx_description
1 polymer ?
#
loop_
_entity_poly.entity_id
_entity_poly.type
_entity_poly.pdbx_seq_one_letter_code
_entity_poly.pdbx_strand_id
1 'polypeptide(L)'
;MMTYGQGWVLSVPEALVEKAEASCNRKSFAEIAREGDGQQELWFVRGARDEERATVRNVANYEPLSTVAESLKVSVWSHYFHWYCDAASWSGRPTGAYVRLIQKEDQDVWGQWLRWPGPSWGLSSKSSDTYEAFGYVLDGRLVSVAQVVLGPEDFAWDFGVYTMPEFRGRGFAVEACRAATESIIGHGRVPWYYYNHYNTPSSRLPRKLGYFLYSEALVSHGG
;
A
#
# COMPACT_ATOMS: atom_id res chain seq x y z
N MET A 1 6.74 -19.92 8.84
CA MET A 1 6.72 -20.50 7.48
C MET A 1 5.91 -19.58 6.58
N MET A 2 6.52 -18.91 5.60
CA MET A 2 5.78 -18.23 4.53
C MET A 2 5.35 -19.30 3.53
N THR A 3 4.05 -19.54 3.38
CA THR A 3 3.54 -20.43 2.34
C THR A 3 3.51 -19.68 1.02
N TYR A 4 4.38 -20.04 0.08
CA TYR A 4 4.33 -19.57 -1.30
C TYR A 4 3.42 -20.50 -2.12
N GLY A 5 2.39 -19.93 -2.72
CA GLY A 5 1.44 -20.57 -3.64
C GLY A 5 0.41 -19.52 -4.07
N GLN A 6 -0.41 -19.81 -5.08
CA GLN A 6 -1.63 -19.02 -5.29
C GLN A 6 -2.56 -19.25 -4.09
N GLY A 7 -2.39 -18.46 -3.04
CA GLY A 7 -3.00 -18.67 -1.73
C GLY A 7 -2.24 -17.95 -0.62
N TRP A 8 -3.01 -17.25 0.22
CA TRP A 8 -2.75 -16.57 1.50
C TRP A 8 -1.34 -16.65 2.12
N VAL A 9 -0.85 -15.51 2.61
CA VAL A 9 0.34 -15.44 3.48
C VAL A 9 -0.06 -14.90 4.85
N LEU A 10 -0.09 -15.78 5.85
CA LEU A 10 -0.05 -15.37 7.26
C LEU A 10 1.41 -15.47 7.72
N SER A 11 2.09 -14.34 7.85
CA SER A 11 3.47 -14.32 8.36
C SER A 11 3.47 -14.41 9.89
N VAL A 12 3.29 -15.63 10.41
CA VAL A 12 3.49 -15.94 11.83
C VAL A 12 4.90 -16.49 12.05
N PRO A 13 5.57 -16.14 13.17
CA PRO A 13 6.79 -16.81 13.58
C PRO A 13 6.60 -18.33 13.58
N GLU A 14 7.60 -19.07 13.13
CA GLU A 14 7.51 -20.52 12.95
C GLU A 14 7.04 -21.26 14.21
N ALA A 15 7.54 -20.85 15.38
CA ALA A 15 7.16 -21.40 16.68
C ALA A 15 5.67 -21.23 17.05
N LEU A 16 4.91 -20.44 16.29
CA LEU A 16 3.50 -20.14 16.56
C LEU A 16 2.55 -20.63 15.46
N VAL A 17 3.06 -21.33 14.43
CA VAL A 17 2.24 -21.83 13.32
C VAL A 17 1.14 -22.78 13.82
N GLU A 18 1.50 -23.78 14.63
CA GLU A 18 0.54 -24.76 15.17
C GLU A 18 -0.54 -24.09 16.04
N LYS A 19 -0.13 -23.12 16.87
CA LYS A 19 -1.06 -22.32 17.67
C LYS A 19 -1.99 -21.50 16.79
N ALA A 20 -1.48 -20.88 15.73
CA ALA A 20 -2.28 -20.12 14.78
C ALA A 20 -3.30 -21.01 14.06
N GLU A 21 -2.89 -22.19 13.60
CA GLU A 21 -3.79 -23.17 12.98
C GLU A 21 -4.90 -23.63 13.94
N ALA A 22 -4.56 -23.91 15.20
CA ALA A 22 -5.51 -24.30 16.24
C ALA A 22 -6.49 -23.17 16.61
N SER A 23 -5.99 -21.95 16.81
CA SER A 23 -6.80 -20.78 17.18
C SER A 23 -7.76 -20.33 16.08
N CYS A 24 -7.43 -20.60 14.82
CA CYS A 24 -8.36 -20.36 13.72
C CYS A 24 -9.60 -21.28 13.77
N ASN A 25 -9.65 -22.31 14.63
CA ASN A 25 -10.81 -23.20 14.82
C ASN A 25 -11.45 -23.69 13.51
N ARG A 26 -10.61 -23.98 12.49
CA ARG A 26 -11.02 -24.34 11.12
C ARG A 26 -11.81 -23.26 10.35
N LYS A 27 -11.89 -22.02 10.83
CA LYS A 27 -12.38 -20.87 10.05
C LYS A 27 -11.52 -20.72 8.80
N SER A 28 -12.17 -20.53 7.67
CA SER A 28 -11.54 -20.13 6.41
C SER A 28 -10.96 -18.71 6.52
N PHE A 29 -10.00 -18.39 5.66
CA PHE A 29 -9.48 -17.01 5.57
C PHE A 29 -10.60 -15.99 5.36
N ALA A 30 -11.58 -16.29 4.51
CA ALA A 30 -12.70 -15.39 4.25
C ALA A 30 -13.51 -15.08 5.51
N GLU A 31 -13.59 -16.00 6.47
CA GLU A 31 -14.25 -15.78 7.75
C GLU A 31 -13.40 -14.91 8.68
N ILE A 32 -12.08 -15.12 8.72
CA ILE A 32 -11.13 -14.34 9.51
C ILE A 32 -11.01 -12.90 8.97
N ALA A 33 -10.89 -12.75 7.65
CA ALA A 33 -10.84 -11.47 6.96
C ALA A 33 -12.16 -10.70 7.17
N ARG A 34 -13.33 -11.34 7.03
CA ARG A 34 -14.62 -10.71 7.29
C ARG A 34 -14.77 -10.22 8.74
N GLU A 35 -14.25 -10.97 9.70
CA GLU A 35 -14.20 -10.57 11.10
C GLU A 35 -13.35 -9.29 11.27
N GLY A 36 -12.19 -9.21 10.61
CA GLY A 36 -11.37 -8.00 10.62
C GLY A 36 -11.96 -6.83 9.83
N ASP A 37 -12.62 -7.11 8.71
CA ASP A 37 -13.26 -6.12 7.85
C ASP A 37 -14.38 -5.37 8.55
N GLY A 38 -15.22 -6.07 9.33
CA GLY A 38 -16.28 -5.43 10.10
C GLY A 38 -15.78 -4.40 11.12
N GLN A 39 -14.52 -4.50 11.57
CA GLN A 39 -13.94 -3.62 12.58
C GLN A 39 -13.18 -2.43 11.98
N GLN A 40 -12.38 -2.66 10.94
CA GLN A 40 -11.64 -1.58 10.27
C GLN A 40 -12.53 -0.70 9.36
N GLU A 41 -13.68 -1.19 8.88
CA GLU A 41 -14.64 -0.39 8.14
C GLU A 41 -15.06 0.86 8.95
N LEU A 42 -15.22 0.73 10.27
CA LEU A 42 -15.53 1.85 11.16
C LEU A 42 -14.41 2.91 11.20
N TRP A 43 -13.14 2.49 11.06
CA TRP A 43 -11.98 3.37 11.09
C TRP A 43 -11.87 4.22 9.81
N PHE A 44 -12.01 3.58 8.65
CA PHE A 44 -11.85 4.23 7.34
C PHE A 44 -13.09 4.99 6.88
N VAL A 45 -14.31 4.53 7.20
CA VAL A 45 -15.55 5.19 6.76
C VAL A 45 -15.82 6.48 7.53
N ARG A 46 -15.41 6.57 8.80
CA ARG A 46 -15.76 7.71 9.69
C ARG A 46 -14.67 8.75 9.89
N GLY A 47 -13.43 8.47 9.45
CA GLY A 47 -12.30 9.36 9.73
C GLY A 47 -12.10 9.51 11.24
N ALA A 48 -11.89 8.37 11.93
CA ALA A 48 -11.88 8.28 13.39
C ALA A 48 -11.05 9.40 14.06
N ARG A 49 -11.69 10.07 15.04
CA ARG A 49 -11.04 11.04 15.94
C ARG A 49 -9.93 10.35 16.73
N ASP A 50 -8.92 11.09 17.18
CA ASP A 50 -7.74 10.50 17.85
C ASP A 50 -8.09 9.59 19.04
N GLU A 51 -9.16 9.90 19.77
CA GLU A 51 -9.68 9.09 20.89
C GLU A 51 -10.27 7.74 20.43
N GLU A 52 -10.89 7.68 19.26
CA GLU A 52 -11.42 6.45 18.65
C GLU A 52 -10.30 5.58 18.04
N ARG A 53 -9.14 6.18 17.73
CA ARG A 53 -7.95 5.44 17.29
C ARG A 53 -7.38 4.57 18.40
N ALA A 54 -7.60 4.89 19.67
CA ALA A 54 -7.13 4.11 20.80
C ALA A 54 -8.01 2.88 21.08
N THR A 55 -9.32 2.96 20.82
CA THR A 55 -10.28 1.86 21.04
C THR A 55 -10.27 0.82 19.92
N VAL A 56 -10.05 1.21 18.66
CA VAL A 56 -9.92 0.28 17.51
C VAL A 56 -8.63 -0.56 17.60
N ARG A 57 -7.61 -0.11 18.37
CA ARG A 57 -6.37 -0.85 18.66
C ARG A 57 -6.55 -1.98 19.70
N ASN A 58 -7.77 -2.27 20.13
CA ASN A 58 -7.96 -3.39 21.05
C ASN A 58 -8.07 -4.71 20.27
N VAL A 59 -6.96 -5.45 20.27
CA VAL A 59 -6.88 -6.80 19.71
C VAL A 59 -7.94 -7.73 20.29
N ALA A 60 -8.45 -7.48 21.51
CA ALA A 60 -9.49 -8.31 22.14
C ALA A 60 -10.79 -8.48 21.33
N ASN A 61 -11.02 -7.66 20.30
CA ASN A 61 -12.18 -7.78 19.41
C ASN A 61 -12.03 -8.85 18.31
N TYR A 62 -10.90 -9.54 18.21
CA TYR A 62 -10.61 -10.54 17.17
C TYR A 62 -10.44 -11.94 17.76
N GLU A 63 -11.43 -12.54 18.43
CA GLU A 63 -11.25 -13.74 19.28
C GLU A 63 -10.22 -14.78 18.77
N PRO A 64 -10.28 -15.30 17.52
CA PRO A 64 -9.27 -16.22 16.99
C PRO A 64 -7.86 -15.61 16.90
N LEU A 65 -7.76 -14.37 16.40
CA LEU A 65 -6.48 -13.68 16.24
C LEU A 65 -5.95 -13.10 17.56
N SER A 66 -6.82 -12.79 18.52
CA SER A 66 -6.49 -12.40 19.89
C SER A 66 -5.71 -13.51 20.56
N THR A 67 -6.19 -14.75 20.46
CA THR A 67 -5.50 -15.92 21.03
C THR A 67 -4.10 -16.12 20.44
N VAL A 68 -3.92 -15.87 19.14
CA VAL A 68 -2.60 -15.90 18.48
C VAL A 68 -1.74 -14.69 18.90
N ALA A 69 -2.36 -13.51 18.99
CA ALA A 69 -1.72 -12.24 19.30
C ALA A 69 -1.28 -12.08 20.76
N GLU A 70 -1.92 -12.78 21.71
CA GLU A 70 -1.53 -12.83 23.13
C GLU A 70 -0.05 -13.25 23.30
N SER A 71 0.46 -14.10 22.40
CA SER A 71 1.88 -14.48 22.35
C SER A 71 2.79 -13.50 21.61
N LEU A 72 2.23 -12.53 20.88
CA LEU A 72 2.94 -11.71 19.89
C LEU A 72 2.99 -10.20 20.23
N LYS A 73 2.35 -9.75 21.31
CA LYS A 73 2.22 -8.31 21.66
C LYS A 73 1.71 -7.43 20.50
N VAL A 74 0.76 -7.96 19.72
CA VAL A 74 0.16 -7.22 18.59
C VAL A 74 -0.78 -6.15 19.13
N SER A 75 -0.80 -4.97 18.48
CA SER A 75 -1.71 -3.87 18.83
C SER A 75 -2.75 -3.59 17.75
N VAL A 76 -2.52 -4.01 16.50
CA VAL A 76 -3.49 -3.85 15.41
C VAL A 76 -3.22 -4.85 14.29
N TRP A 77 -4.29 -5.28 13.60
CA TRP A 77 -4.22 -6.07 12.38
C TRP A 77 -4.64 -5.22 11.19
N SER A 78 -3.97 -5.39 10.05
CA SER A 78 -4.30 -4.73 8.79
C SER A 78 -4.43 -5.74 7.67
N HIS A 79 -5.42 -5.52 6.82
CA HIS A 79 -5.70 -6.36 5.67
C HIS A 79 -5.14 -5.70 4.40
N TYR A 80 -4.24 -6.36 3.68
CA TYR A 80 -3.57 -5.83 2.49
C TYR A 80 -3.77 -6.72 1.26
N PHE A 81 -3.90 -6.08 0.11
CA PHE A 81 -3.84 -6.73 -1.20
C PHE A 81 -2.54 -6.35 -1.87
N HIS A 82 -1.79 -7.35 -2.33
CA HIS A 82 -0.51 -7.20 -2.99
C HIS A 82 -0.63 -7.53 -4.47
N TRP A 83 -0.14 -6.62 -5.29
CA TRP A 83 -0.26 -6.64 -6.74
C TRP A 83 1.12 -6.44 -7.35
N TYR A 84 1.33 -7.04 -8.52
CA TYR A 84 2.55 -6.85 -9.27
C TYR A 84 2.25 -6.83 -10.76
N CYS A 85 3.21 -6.34 -11.52
CA CYS A 85 3.33 -6.62 -12.94
C CYS A 85 4.80 -6.91 -13.24
N ASP A 86 5.08 -7.42 -14.43
CA ASP A 86 6.43 -7.64 -14.90
C ASP A 86 6.60 -7.03 -16.31
N ALA A 87 7.83 -7.01 -16.79
CA ALA A 87 8.14 -6.50 -18.13
C ALA A 87 7.36 -7.22 -19.25
N ALA A 88 6.99 -8.50 -19.05
CA ALA A 88 6.30 -9.30 -20.07
C ALA A 88 4.80 -8.96 -20.16
N SER A 89 4.20 -8.57 -19.03
CA SER A 89 2.78 -8.22 -18.93
C SER A 89 2.52 -6.72 -18.99
N TRP A 90 3.56 -5.90 -18.82
CA TRP A 90 3.45 -4.46 -18.89
C TRP A 90 3.18 -3.98 -20.31
N SER A 91 2.04 -3.31 -20.50
CA SER A 91 1.64 -2.81 -21.83
C SER A 91 2.36 -1.53 -22.26
N GLY A 92 3.17 -0.90 -21.39
CA GLY A 92 4.02 0.24 -21.76
C GLY A 92 3.29 1.43 -22.36
N ARG A 93 2.01 1.66 -22.03
CA ARG A 93 1.28 2.79 -22.60
C ARG A 93 2.02 4.09 -22.27
N PRO A 94 2.28 4.98 -23.24
CA PRO A 94 2.95 6.24 -22.96
C PRO A 94 2.22 7.01 -21.87
N THR A 95 2.97 7.60 -20.95
CA THR A 95 2.44 8.53 -19.97
C THR A 95 1.97 9.81 -20.66
N GLY A 96 0.89 10.42 -20.18
CA GLY A 96 0.45 11.72 -20.71
C GLY A 96 1.51 12.81 -20.56
N ALA A 97 1.47 13.81 -21.44
CA ALA A 97 2.44 14.93 -21.48
C ALA A 97 2.53 15.78 -20.19
N TYR A 98 1.59 15.58 -19.26
CA TYR A 98 1.52 16.27 -17.98
C TYR A 98 2.25 15.53 -16.86
N VAL A 99 2.72 14.31 -17.08
CA VAL A 99 3.52 13.58 -16.10
C VAL A 99 4.99 13.94 -16.24
N ARG A 100 5.65 14.24 -15.13
CA ARG A 100 7.06 14.61 -15.07
C ARG A 100 7.77 13.83 -13.98
N LEU A 101 9.02 13.44 -14.25
CA LEU A 101 9.96 13.12 -13.19
C LEU A 101 10.23 14.40 -12.40
N ILE A 102 10.09 14.35 -11.08
CA ILE A 102 10.32 15.48 -10.19
C ILE A 102 11.82 15.57 -9.94
N GLN A 103 12.45 16.57 -10.55
CA GLN A 103 13.89 16.80 -10.48
C GLN A 103 14.19 18.14 -9.84
N LYS A 104 15.34 18.26 -9.19
CA LYS A 104 15.75 19.50 -8.53
C LYS A 104 15.93 20.65 -9.51
N GLU A 105 16.22 20.34 -10.77
CA GLU A 105 16.41 21.28 -11.87
C GLU A 105 15.08 21.95 -12.29
N ASP A 106 13.94 21.27 -12.16
CA ASP A 106 12.60 21.86 -12.34
C ASP A 106 12.17 22.55 -11.04
N GLN A 107 12.74 23.73 -10.78
CA GLN A 107 12.60 24.46 -9.50
C GLN A 107 11.15 24.69 -9.07
N ASP A 108 10.23 24.89 -10.02
CA ASP A 108 8.81 25.09 -9.71
C ASP A 108 8.16 23.81 -9.18
N VAL A 109 8.23 22.72 -9.95
CA VAL A 109 7.67 21.42 -9.55
C VAL A 109 8.38 20.88 -8.32
N TRP A 110 9.70 21.04 -8.23
CA TRP A 110 10.50 20.68 -7.06
C TRP A 110 10.03 21.41 -5.81
N GLY A 111 9.86 22.73 -5.89
CA GLY A 111 9.35 23.54 -4.78
C GLY A 111 7.97 23.08 -4.31
N GLN A 112 7.07 22.76 -5.24
CA GLN A 112 5.75 22.21 -4.92
C GLN A 112 5.84 20.84 -4.26
N TRP A 113 6.74 19.97 -4.74
CA TRP A 113 6.97 18.64 -4.18
C TRP A 113 7.54 18.70 -2.75
N LEU A 114 8.48 19.61 -2.48
CA LEU A 114 8.99 19.86 -1.13
C LEU A 114 7.88 20.25 -0.14
N ARG A 115 6.82 20.93 -0.61
CA ARG A 115 5.62 21.28 0.18
C ARG A 115 4.49 20.24 0.11
N TRP A 116 4.64 19.19 -0.70
CA TRP A 116 3.59 18.18 -0.91
C TRP A 116 3.22 17.44 0.38
N PRO A 117 1.93 17.22 0.68
CA PRO A 117 1.53 16.51 1.90
C PRO A 117 1.98 15.04 1.92
N GLY A 118 2.29 14.45 0.75
CA GLY A 118 2.74 13.06 0.65
C GLY A 118 1.63 12.03 0.89
N PRO A 119 1.88 10.73 0.60
CA PRO A 119 1.04 9.65 1.08
C PRO A 119 1.15 9.62 2.62
N SER A 120 0.01 9.77 3.29
CA SER A 120 -0.10 10.03 4.72
C SER A 120 0.23 8.81 5.60
N TRP A 121 1.52 8.50 5.75
CA TRP A 121 2.06 7.49 6.68
C TRP A 121 3.49 7.80 7.14
N GLY A 122 3.80 9.05 7.49
CA GLY A 122 5.06 9.35 8.17
C GLY A 122 6.33 9.25 7.32
N LEU A 123 6.22 9.16 5.99
CA LEU A 123 7.34 9.44 5.08
C LEU A 123 7.62 10.96 5.06
N SER A 124 8.17 11.43 6.18
CA SER A 124 8.93 12.68 6.25
C SER A 124 10.25 12.56 5.48
N SER A 125 10.65 11.36 5.04
CA SER A 125 11.87 11.13 4.27
C SER A 125 11.68 11.44 2.78
N LYS A 126 11.33 12.70 2.46
CA LYS A 126 11.45 13.25 1.09
C LYS A 126 12.90 13.27 0.57
N SER A 127 13.86 12.67 1.26
CA SER A 127 15.29 12.82 0.96
C SER A 127 16.21 11.64 1.26
N SER A 128 15.79 10.55 1.90
CA SER A 128 16.69 9.39 2.13
C SER A 128 16.23 8.10 1.45
N ASP A 129 14.93 7.84 1.41
CA ASP A 129 14.41 6.53 0.95
C ASP A 129 13.65 6.63 -0.37
N THR A 130 13.32 7.86 -0.81
CA THR A 130 12.71 8.09 -2.13
C THR A 130 13.80 7.98 -3.20
N TYR A 131 13.67 7.00 -4.09
CA TYR A 131 14.52 6.87 -5.26
C TYR A 131 14.14 7.92 -6.32
N GLU A 132 12.87 7.93 -6.70
CA GLU A 132 12.32 8.80 -7.74
C GLU A 132 10.89 9.19 -7.38
N ALA A 133 10.44 10.35 -7.86
CA ALA A 133 9.05 10.77 -7.73
C ALA A 133 8.51 11.27 -9.06
N PHE A 134 7.31 10.85 -9.41
CA PHE A 134 6.63 11.19 -10.66
C PHE A 134 5.39 12.00 -10.35
N GLY A 135 5.33 13.21 -10.88
CA GLY A 135 4.29 14.19 -10.64
C GLY A 135 3.39 14.40 -11.85
N TYR A 136 2.08 14.42 -11.66
CA TYR A 136 1.15 14.98 -12.65
C TYR A 136 1.03 16.49 -12.41
N VAL A 137 1.41 17.29 -13.41
CA VAL A 137 1.41 18.75 -13.37
C VAL A 137 0.32 19.28 -14.30
N LEU A 138 -0.74 19.84 -13.71
CA LEU A 138 -1.87 20.43 -14.41
C LEU A 138 -1.81 21.96 -14.28
N ASP A 139 -1.71 22.68 -15.38
CA ASP A 139 -1.66 24.15 -15.41
C ASP A 139 -0.60 24.74 -14.47
N GLY A 140 0.60 24.14 -14.49
CA GLY A 140 1.73 24.53 -13.62
C GLY A 140 1.61 24.04 -12.17
N ARG A 141 0.51 23.38 -11.80
CA ARG A 141 0.29 22.87 -10.44
C ARG A 141 0.52 21.37 -10.36
N LEU A 142 1.34 20.93 -9.42
CA LEU A 142 1.46 19.52 -9.03
C LEU A 142 0.14 19.08 -8.38
N VAL A 143 -0.51 18.04 -8.92
CA VAL A 143 -1.83 17.58 -8.45
C VAL A 143 -1.86 16.12 -8.00
N SER A 144 -0.91 15.31 -8.45
CA SER A 144 -0.73 13.91 -8.04
C SER A 144 0.75 13.55 -8.05
N VAL A 145 1.18 12.71 -7.12
CA VAL A 145 2.57 12.24 -7.03
C VAL A 145 2.57 10.75 -6.72
N ALA A 146 3.36 9.97 -7.47
CA ALA A 146 3.81 8.63 -7.11
C ALA A 146 5.29 8.69 -6.73
N GLN A 147 5.65 8.18 -5.54
CA GLN A 147 7.01 8.20 -5.00
C GLN A 147 7.51 6.76 -4.91
N VAL A 148 8.54 6.43 -5.69
CA VAL A 148 9.24 5.15 -5.65
C VAL A 148 10.14 5.14 -4.42
N VAL A 149 9.96 4.14 -3.56
CA VAL A 149 10.77 3.97 -2.36
C VAL A 149 11.74 2.83 -2.61
N LEU A 150 12.99 3.00 -2.18
CA LEU A 150 13.94 1.89 -2.14
C LEU A 150 13.52 0.96 -1.01
N GLY A 151 12.90 -0.16 -1.37
CA GLY A 151 12.72 -1.27 -0.45
C GLY A 151 14.08 -1.86 -0.06
N PRO A 152 14.17 -2.55 1.09
CA PRO A 152 15.37 -3.31 1.46
C PRO A 152 15.66 -4.50 0.53
N GLU A 153 14.78 -4.77 -0.43
CA GLU A 153 14.87 -5.92 -1.32
C GLU A 153 15.32 -5.52 -2.72
N ASP A 154 16.43 -6.10 -3.17
CA ASP A 154 17.01 -5.86 -4.49
C ASP A 154 16.06 -6.22 -5.65
N PHE A 155 14.98 -6.98 -5.41
CA PHE A 155 14.17 -7.55 -6.49
C PHE A 155 12.91 -6.73 -6.85
N ALA A 156 12.19 -6.21 -5.86
CA ALA A 156 10.90 -5.56 -6.06
C ALA A 156 10.88 -4.19 -5.39
N TRP A 157 10.38 -3.19 -6.10
CA TRP A 157 10.27 -1.81 -5.60
C TRP A 157 8.82 -1.43 -5.44
N ASP A 158 8.51 -0.77 -4.32
CA ASP A 158 7.19 -0.25 -4.03
C ASP A 158 7.12 1.26 -4.28
N PHE A 159 5.90 1.79 -4.29
CA PHE A 159 5.69 3.22 -4.40
C PHE A 159 4.40 3.67 -3.70
N GLY A 160 4.48 4.82 -3.04
CA GLY A 160 3.35 5.50 -2.45
C GLY A 160 2.74 6.50 -3.41
N VAL A 161 1.40 6.62 -3.45
CA VAL A 161 0.70 7.59 -4.29
C VAL A 161 -0.21 8.51 -3.48
N TYR A 162 -0.19 9.79 -3.81
CA TYR A 162 -1.13 10.77 -3.27
C TYR A 162 -1.64 11.72 -4.35
N THR A 163 -2.94 11.95 -4.35
CA THR A 163 -3.59 12.97 -5.17
C THR A 163 -4.34 13.94 -4.27
N MET A 164 -4.14 15.24 -4.54
CA MET A 164 -4.83 16.32 -3.85
C MET A 164 -6.35 16.10 -3.90
N PRO A 165 -7.08 16.27 -2.78
CA PRO A 165 -8.49 15.90 -2.67
C PRO A 165 -9.38 16.41 -3.81
N GLU A 166 -9.22 17.67 -4.21
CA GLU A 166 -10.01 18.34 -5.24
C GLU A 166 -9.74 17.83 -6.68
N PHE A 167 -8.66 17.06 -6.87
CA PHE A 167 -8.25 16.48 -8.16
C PHE A 167 -8.46 14.96 -8.24
N ARG A 168 -9.03 14.32 -7.21
CA ARG A 168 -9.27 12.86 -7.20
C ARG A 168 -10.33 12.44 -8.21
N GLY A 169 -10.30 11.15 -8.59
CA GLY A 169 -11.27 10.56 -9.51
C GLY A 169 -11.08 10.89 -10.99
N ARG A 170 -10.07 11.70 -11.35
CA ARG A 170 -9.82 12.19 -12.72
C ARG A 170 -8.73 11.45 -13.50
N GLY A 171 -8.15 10.40 -12.91
CA GLY A 171 -7.12 9.58 -13.56
C GLY A 171 -5.67 10.00 -13.30
N PHE A 172 -5.40 11.14 -12.66
CA PHE A 172 -4.02 11.63 -12.45
C PHE A 172 -3.12 10.67 -11.66
N ALA A 173 -3.69 9.99 -10.65
CA ALA A 173 -2.96 8.94 -9.92
C ALA A 173 -2.54 7.78 -10.83
N VAL A 174 -3.40 7.39 -11.78
CA VAL A 174 -3.07 6.30 -12.72
C VAL A 174 -1.91 6.70 -13.60
N GLU A 175 -1.90 7.95 -14.09
CA GLU A 175 -0.81 8.47 -14.93
C GLU A 175 0.51 8.59 -14.16
N ALA A 176 0.49 9.10 -12.93
CA ALA A 176 1.67 9.18 -12.08
C ALA A 176 2.21 7.78 -11.72
N CYS A 177 1.34 6.85 -11.32
CA CYS A 177 1.73 5.47 -11.04
C CYS A 177 2.25 4.75 -12.30
N ARG A 178 1.73 5.05 -13.49
CA ARG A 178 2.22 4.48 -14.75
C ARG A 178 3.68 4.84 -14.98
N ALA A 179 4.04 6.10 -14.79
CA ALA A 179 5.44 6.55 -14.90
C ALA A 179 6.36 5.87 -13.87
N ALA A 180 5.89 5.75 -12.62
CA ALA A 180 6.63 5.01 -11.59
C ALA A 180 6.83 3.53 -11.97
N THR A 181 5.79 2.88 -12.48
CA THR A 181 5.82 1.48 -12.95
C THR A 181 6.84 1.32 -14.07
N GLU A 182 6.79 2.19 -15.07
CA GLU A 182 7.68 2.18 -16.22
C GLU A 182 9.14 2.38 -15.79
N SER A 183 9.40 3.29 -14.85
CA SER A 183 10.74 3.48 -14.32
C SER A 183 11.25 2.23 -13.58
N ILE A 184 10.45 1.66 -12.67
CA ILE A 184 10.83 0.45 -11.91
C ILE A 184 11.19 -0.70 -12.87
N ILE A 185 10.37 -0.93 -13.91
CA ILE A 185 10.65 -1.94 -14.95
C ILE A 185 11.91 -1.59 -15.74
N GLY A 186 12.10 -0.32 -16.10
CA GLY A 186 13.30 0.16 -16.79
C GLY A 186 14.59 -0.07 -16.01
N HIS A 187 14.51 -0.12 -14.67
CA HIS A 187 15.60 -0.50 -13.78
C HIS A 187 15.76 -2.02 -13.60
N GLY A 188 15.01 -2.84 -14.33
CA GLY A 188 15.05 -4.31 -14.24
C GLY A 188 14.45 -4.86 -12.96
N ARG A 189 13.57 -4.10 -12.30
CA ARG A 189 12.93 -4.47 -11.02
C ARG A 189 11.45 -4.80 -11.24
N VAL A 190 10.85 -5.49 -10.27
CA VAL A 190 9.40 -5.79 -10.27
C VAL A 190 8.63 -4.68 -9.54
N PRO A 191 7.70 -3.97 -10.21
CA PRO A 191 6.80 -3.05 -9.54
C PRO A 191 5.86 -3.80 -8.60
N TRP A 192 5.94 -3.48 -7.32
CA TRP A 192 5.08 -4.02 -6.28
C TRP A 192 4.13 -2.94 -5.78
N TYR A 193 2.83 -3.18 -5.93
CA TYR A 193 1.80 -2.28 -5.45
C TYR A 193 0.98 -2.98 -4.38
N TYR A 194 0.85 -2.36 -3.21
CA TYR A 194 -0.03 -2.89 -2.19
C TYR A 194 -0.88 -1.79 -1.60
N TYR A 195 -2.06 -2.18 -1.13
CA TYR A 195 -2.95 -1.27 -0.45
C TYR A 195 -3.72 -2.00 0.64
N ASN A 196 -3.98 -1.28 1.73
CA ASN A 196 -4.86 -1.77 2.77
C ASN A 196 -6.29 -1.88 2.21
N HIS A 197 -7.00 -2.98 2.45
CA HIS A 197 -8.34 -3.31 1.93
C HIS A 197 -9.31 -2.12 1.94
N TYR A 198 -9.31 -1.33 3.01
CA TYR A 198 -10.24 -0.22 3.21
C TYR A 198 -9.76 1.10 2.58
N ASN A 199 -8.56 1.14 1.98
CA ASN A 199 -8.12 2.21 1.10
C ASN A 199 -8.79 2.05 -0.28
N THR A 200 -10.11 2.23 -0.29
CA THR A 200 -10.97 2.13 -1.49
C THR A 200 -10.50 3.00 -2.65
N PRO A 201 -9.95 4.21 -2.45
CA PRO A 201 -9.35 4.97 -3.55
C PRO A 201 -8.19 4.23 -4.24
N SER A 202 -7.34 3.57 -3.45
CA SER A 202 -6.14 2.87 -3.92
C SER A 202 -6.46 1.56 -4.65
N SER A 203 -7.54 0.87 -4.28
CA SER A 203 -7.89 -0.46 -4.81
C SER A 203 -8.13 -0.52 -6.32
N ARG A 204 -8.43 0.63 -6.94
CA ARG A 204 -8.72 0.74 -8.37
C ARG A 204 -7.46 0.90 -9.22
N LEU A 205 -6.35 1.35 -8.64
CA LEU A 205 -5.13 1.67 -9.36
C LEU A 205 -4.45 0.45 -9.99
N PRO A 206 -4.17 -0.65 -9.27
CA PRO A 206 -3.43 -1.77 -9.87
C PRO A 206 -4.20 -2.39 -11.04
N ARG A 207 -5.52 -2.53 -10.94
CA ARG A 207 -6.37 -3.02 -12.05
C ARG A 207 -6.30 -2.13 -13.29
N LYS A 208 -6.33 -0.80 -13.10
CA LYS A 208 -6.22 0.16 -14.23
C LYS A 208 -4.85 0.16 -14.89
N LEU A 209 -3.81 -0.18 -14.13
CA LEU A 209 -2.45 -0.33 -14.63
C LEU A 209 -2.20 -1.71 -15.27
N GLY A 210 -3.12 -2.67 -15.09
CA GLY A 210 -2.96 -4.03 -15.62
C GLY A 210 -2.14 -4.95 -14.73
N TYR A 211 -2.03 -4.63 -13.43
CA TYR A 211 -1.35 -5.49 -12.47
C TYR A 211 -2.18 -6.74 -12.16
N PHE A 212 -1.51 -7.81 -11.75
CA PHE A 212 -2.11 -9.03 -11.24
C PHE A 212 -2.13 -9.01 -9.72
N LEU A 213 -3.25 -9.47 -9.15
CA LEU A 213 -3.31 -9.76 -7.72
C LEU A 213 -2.44 -10.99 -7.47
N TYR A 214 -1.43 -10.82 -6.62
CA TYR A 214 -0.50 -11.89 -6.24
C TYR A 214 -0.89 -12.55 -4.93
N SER A 215 -1.19 -11.73 -3.93
CA SER A 215 -1.51 -12.23 -2.60
C SER A 215 -2.41 -11.27 -1.82
N GLU A 216 -3.02 -11.82 -0.79
CA GLU A 216 -3.81 -11.13 0.21
C GLU A 216 -3.18 -11.49 1.58
N ALA A 217 -2.97 -10.49 2.42
CA ALA A 217 -2.22 -10.61 3.65
C ALA A 217 -2.94 -9.95 4.83
N LEU A 218 -2.94 -10.64 5.97
CA LEU A 218 -3.30 -10.07 7.26
C LEU A 218 -1.99 -9.84 8.03
N VAL A 219 -1.69 -8.56 8.29
CA VAL A 219 -0.45 -8.13 8.91
C VAL A 219 -0.73 -7.65 10.32
N SER A 220 -0.02 -8.21 11.30
CA SER A 220 0.01 -7.70 12.67
C SER A 220 1.06 -6.60 12.79
N HIS A 221 0.70 -5.49 13.44
CA HIS A 221 1.66 -4.46 13.82
C HIS A 221 1.92 -4.53 15.34
N GLY A 222 3.18 -4.72 15.72
CA GLY A 222 3.63 -4.64 17.11
C GLY A 222 3.59 -3.18 17.61
N GLY A 223 3.32 -3.02 18.91
CA GLY A 223 3.50 -1.76 19.63
C GLY A 223 4.89 -1.63 20.22
#